data_AF-A0A172EJN0-F1
#
_entry.id   AF-A0A172EJN0-F1
#
_cell.length_a   1.000
_cell.length_b   1.000
_cell.length_c   1.000
_cell.angle_alpha   90.00
_cell.angle_beta   90.00
_cell.angle_gamma   90.00
#
_symmetry.space_group_name_H-M   'P 1'
#
loop_
_entity.id
_entity.type
_entity.pdbx_description
1 polymer ?
#
loop_
_entity_poly.entity_id
_entity_poly.type
_entity_poly.pdbx_seq_one_letter_code
_entity_poly.pdbx_strand_id
1 'polypeptide(L)' 'TYYTPEYETKDTDILAAFRVTPQPGVPPEEAGAAVAAESSTGTWTTVWTDGLTSLDRYKGRCYHIEP' A
#
# COMPACT_ATOMS: atom_id res chain seq x y z
N THR A 1 -6.28 -3.57 4.40
CA THR A 1 -5.86 -2.31 3.76
C THR A 1 -4.36 -2.36 3.50
N TYR A 2 -3.88 -1.59 2.50
CA TYR A 2 -2.46 -1.42 2.18
C TYR A 2 -1.82 -0.22 2.92
N TYR A 3 -2.60 0.57 3.66
CA TYR A 3 -2.11 1.57 4.61
C TYR A 3 -1.86 0.91 5.97
N THR A 4 -0.61 0.94 6.43
CA THR A 4 -0.14 0.31 7.67
C THR A 4 0.88 1.23 8.35
N PRO A 5 0.44 2.29 9.04
CA PRO A 5 1.33 3.32 9.59
C PRO A 5 2.22 2.82 10.73
N GLU A 6 1.88 1.70 11.36
CA GLU A 6 2.68 1.06 12.41
C GLU A 6 3.72 0.08 11.86
N TYR A 7 3.87 -0.04 10.54
CA TYR A 7 4.83 -0.96 9.95
C TYR A 7 6.26 -0.48 10.18
N GLU A 8 7.06 -1.29 10.88
CA GLU A 8 8.49 -1.11 10.99
C GLU A 8 9.19 -1.65 9.73
N THR A 9 9.82 -0.74 8.99
CA THR A 9 10.62 -1.07 7.81
C THR A 9 11.83 -1.92 8.17
N LYS A 10 12.17 -2.86 7.29
CA LYS A 10 13.35 -3.73 7.44
C LYS A 10 14.44 -3.28 6.48
N ASP A 11 15.69 -3.60 6.81
CA ASP A 11 16.86 -3.29 5.97
C ASP A 11 16.81 -3.94 4.58
N THR A 12 16.01 -5.00 4.43
CA THR A 12 15.84 -5.71 3.16
C THR A 12 14.70 -5.18 2.30
N ASP A 13 13.92 -4.23 2.80
CA ASP A 13 12.77 -3.68 2.07
C ASP A 13 13.25 -2.70 0.99
N ILE A 14 12.54 -2.67 -0.13
CA ILE A 14 12.72 -1.63 -1.15
C ILE A 14 11.80 -0.46 -0.78
N LEU A 15 12.39 0.70 -0.48
CA LEU A 15 11.65 1.90 -0.12
C LEU A 15 11.45 2.79 -1.36
N ALA A 16 10.25 3.33 -1.52
CA ALA A 16 9.90 4.27 -2.56
C ALA A 16 9.16 5.47 -1.96
N ALA A 17 9.59 6.68 -2.31
CA ALA A 17 8.94 7.93 -1.93
C ALA A 17 8.20 8.51 -3.14
N PHE A 18 6.90 8.79 -2.97
CA PHE A 18 6.06 9.35 -4.02
C PHE A 18 5.51 10.70 -3.56
N ARG A 19 5.56 11.70 -4.45
CA ARG A 19 4.73 12.89 -4.31
C ARG A 19 3.38 12.61 -4.97
N VAL A 20 2.35 12.44 -4.16
CA VAL A 20 0.99 12.14 -4.63
C VAL A 20 0.13 13.38 -4.49
N THR A 21 -0.69 13.67 -5.50
CA THR A 21 -1.74 14.69 -5.44
C THR A 21 -3.08 13.99 -5.59
N PRO A 22 -3.78 13.68 -4.48
CA PRO A 22 -5.09 13.05 -4.54
C PRO A 22 -6.09 13.94 -5.28
N GLN A 23 -7.07 13.32 -5.92
CA GLN A 23 -8.22 14.07 -6.46
C GLN A 23 -9.03 14.69 -5.31
N PRO A 24 -9.76 15.80 -5.55
CA PRO A 24 -10.61 16.40 -4.52
C PRO A 24 -11.56 15.39 -3.88
N GLY A 25 -11.55 15.33 -2.54
CA GLY A 25 -12.38 14.40 -1.77
C GLY A 25 -11.76 13.01 -1.53
N VAL A 26 -10.59 12.70 -2.11
CA VAL A 26 -9.86 11.45 -1.83
C VAL A 26 -8.90 11.67 -0.65
N PRO A 27 -9.02 10.91 0.45
CA PRO A 27 -8.09 10.99 1.58
C PRO A 27 -6.65 10.60 1.18
N PRO A 28 -5.61 11.26 1.73
CA PRO A 28 -4.22 10.87 1.48
C PRO A 28 -3.91 9.41 1.80
N GLU A 29 -4.52 8.85 2.84
CA GLU A 29 -4.36 7.45 3.26
C GLU A 29 -4.89 6.48 2.20
N GLU A 30 -6.02 6.82 1.57
CA GLU A 30 -6.60 6.02 0.49
C GLU A 30 -5.73 6.10 -0.76
N ALA A 31 -5.28 7.30 -1.13
CA ALA A 31 -4.39 7.49 -2.27
C ALA A 31 -3.05 6.75 -2.09
N GLY A 32 -2.45 6.85 -0.90
CA GLY A 32 -1.23 6.12 -0.54
C GLY A 32 -1.42 4.60 -0.54
N ALA A 33 -2.53 4.11 0.03
CA ALA A 33 -2.89 2.70 -0.01
C ALA A 33 -3.09 2.19 -1.44
N ALA A 34 -3.72 2.97 -2.33
CA ALA A 34 -3.95 2.60 -3.72
C ALA A 34 -2.63 2.48 -4.49
N VAL A 35 -1.69 3.42 -4.31
CA VAL A 35 -0.34 3.32 -4.89
C VAL A 35 0.35 2.04 -4.41
N ALA A 36 0.33 1.77 -3.10
CA ALA A 36 0.94 0.56 -2.53
C ALA A 36 0.27 -0.73 -3.01
N ALA A 37 -1.04 -0.73 -3.22
CA ALA A 37 -1.81 -1.88 -3.69
C ALA A 37 -1.47 -2.25 -5.13
N GLU A 38 -1.68 -1.32 -6.06
CA GLU A 38 -1.55 -1.55 -7.51
C GLU A 38 -0.09 -1.67 -7.96
N SER A 39 0.88 -1.21 -7.15
CA SER A 39 2.31 -1.42 -7.41
C SER A 39 2.86 -2.72 -6.84
N SER A 40 2.04 -3.53 -6.15
CA SER A 40 2.46 -4.83 -5.62
C SER A 40 1.54 -5.97 -6.06
N THR A 41 0.32 -6.04 -5.51
CA THR A 41 -0.50 -7.26 -5.48
C THR A 41 -2.00 -7.00 -5.43
N GLY A 42 -2.42 -5.75 -5.27
CA GLY A 42 -3.83 -5.37 -5.21
C GLY A 42 -4.43 -5.16 -6.59
N THR A 43 -5.75 -5.21 -6.64
CA THR A 43 -6.56 -4.74 -7.76
C THR A 43 -7.83 -4.07 -7.20
N TRP A 44 -8.70 -3.57 -8.08
CA TRP A 44 -9.90 -2.80 -7.72
C TRP A 44 -10.95 -3.56 -6.87
N THR A 45 -10.83 -4.88 -6.73
CA THR A 45 -11.72 -5.71 -5.92
C THR A 45 -10.96 -6.84 -5.24
N THR A 46 -11.50 -7.36 -4.14
CA THR A 46 -10.94 -8.53 -3.46
C THR A 46 -11.03 -9.77 -4.34
N VAL A 47 -9.96 -10.56 -4.37
CA VAL A 47 -9.90 -11.82 -5.10
C VAL A 47 -9.62 -12.98 -4.14
N TRP A 48 -10.36 -14.08 -4.28
CA TRP A 48 -10.22 -15.23 -3.37
C TRP A 48 -8.84 -15.89 -3.45
N THR A 49 -8.16 -15.73 -4.58
CA THR A 49 -6.82 -16.27 -4.84
C THR A 49 -5.75 -15.69 -3.92
N ASP A 50 -6.03 -14.57 -3.25
CA ASP A 50 -5.19 -14.04 -2.17
C ASP A 50 -4.93 -15.09 -1.08
N GLY A 51 -5.92 -15.93 -0.78
CA GLY A 51 -5.82 -17.01 0.22
C GLY A 51 -4.91 -18.18 -0.19
N LEU A 52 -4.44 -18.22 -1.44
CA LEU A 52 -3.49 -19.22 -1.93
C LEU A 52 -2.03 -18.81 -1.74
N THR A 53 -1.78 -17.59 -1.28
CA THR A 53 -0.43 -17.04 -1.10
C THR A 53 -0.24 -16.47 0.30
N SER A 54 1.01 -16.26 0.70
CA SER A 54 1.32 -15.49 1.91
C SER A 54 1.13 -13.99 1.63
N LEU A 55 -0.09 -13.52 1.40
CA LEU A 55 -0.39 -12.15 0.98
C LEU A 55 0.27 -11.11 1.89
N ASP A 56 0.30 -11.34 3.21
CA ASP A 56 0.95 -10.40 4.13
C ASP A 56 2.45 -10.23 3.82
N ARG A 57 3.14 -11.26 3.33
CA ARG A 57 4.54 -11.13 2.89
C ARG A 57 4.68 -10.28 1.63
N TYR A 58 3.77 -10.44 0.66
CA TYR A 58 3.94 -9.90 -0.70
C TYR A 58 3.26 -8.55 -0.93
N LYS A 59 2.30 -8.16 -0.07
CA LYS A 59 1.65 -6.86 -0.19
C LYS A 59 2.63 -5.72 0.09
N GLY A 60 2.57 -4.68 -0.74
CA GLY A 60 3.18 -3.39 -0.47
C GLY A 60 2.54 -2.73 0.74
N ARG A 61 3.20 -1.70 1.28
CA ARG A 61 2.77 -1.01 2.50
C ARG A 61 3.01 0.48 2.36
N CYS A 62 1.94 1.27 2.46
CA CYS A 62 2.02 2.69 2.74
C CYS A 62 2.14 2.85 4.26
N TYR A 63 3.34 3.15 4.76
CA TYR A 63 3.63 3.19 6.19
C TYR A 63 3.86 4.61 6.74
N HIS A 64 4.01 5.61 5.87
CA HIS A 64 4.22 6.99 6.28
C HIS A 64 3.64 7.93 5.22
N ILE A 65 3.01 9.01 5.67
CA ILE A 65 2.48 10.09 4.84
C ILE A 65 2.91 11.40 5.50
N GLU A 66 3.68 12.19 4.76
CA GLU A 66 3.99 13.58 5.12
C GLU A 66 2.93 14.51 4.48
N PRO A 67 2.41 15.51 5.21
CA PRO A 67 1.45 16.50 4.69
C PRO A 67 1.99 17.39 3.57
#